data_AF-A0A6B2LTI5-F1
#
_entry.id   AF-A0A6B2LTI5-F1
#
_cell.length_a   1.000
_cell.length_b   1.000
_cell.length_c   1.000
_cell.angle_alpha   90.00
_cell.angle_beta   90.00
_cell.angle_gamma   90.00
#
_symmetry.space_group_name_H-M   'P 1'
#
loop_
_entity.id
_entity.type
_entity.pdbx_description
1 polymer ?
#
loop_
_entity_poly.entity_id
_entity_poly.type
_entity_poly.pdbx_seq_one_letter_code
_entity_poly.pdbx_strand_id
1 'polypeptide(L)'
;MKGGYERTTNGCGTPSAEGNETFNGEVDFGHCCDLHDCHYDSCNFGKDNADMMFEYCLVYACRDRYAPGDTLDECERAAYLFSDLVHSYGGYAYNVSQETSCIPCSKT
;
A
#
# COMPACT_ATOMS: atom_id res chain seq x y z
N MET A 1 11.76 30.46 -1.98
CA MET A 1 11.75 28.99 -1.98
C MET A 1 10.28 28.59 -2.08
N LYS A 2 9.79 28.19 -3.26
CA LYS A 2 8.38 27.86 -3.47
C LYS A 2 8.24 26.33 -3.57
N GLY A 3 7.51 25.76 -2.59
CA GLY A 3 6.82 24.45 -2.59
C GLY A 3 7.53 23.27 -3.25
N GLY A 4 8.30 22.50 -2.47
CA GLY A 4 8.65 21.12 -2.84
C GLY A 4 7.49 20.19 -2.53
N TYR A 5 7.27 19.18 -3.37
CA TYR A 5 6.34 18.08 -3.11
C TYR A 5 6.77 17.32 -1.86
N GLU A 6 5.85 17.16 -0.90
CA GLU A 6 6.04 16.35 0.31
C GLU A 6 5.32 15.02 0.08
N ARG A 7 6.05 13.90 0.24
CA ARG A 7 5.48 12.57 0.14
C ARG A 7 4.46 12.39 1.27
N THR A 8 3.26 11.92 0.94
CA THR A 8 2.18 11.73 1.91
C THR A 8 1.83 10.26 2.02
N THR A 9 1.46 9.81 3.23
CA THR A 9 0.78 8.53 3.42
C THR A 9 -0.59 8.79 4.02
N ASN A 10 -1.56 7.95 3.70
CA ASN A 10 -2.90 7.95 4.29
C ASN A 10 -3.23 6.63 4.99
N GLY A 11 -2.22 5.78 5.22
CA GLY A 11 -2.41 4.44 5.76
C GLY A 11 -3.16 3.56 4.77
N CYS A 12 -4.08 2.73 5.25
CA CYS A 12 -4.78 1.77 4.39
C CYS A 12 -5.99 2.36 3.63
N GLY A 13 -5.99 3.69 3.37
CA GLY A 13 -6.99 4.37 2.56
C GLY A 13 -8.02 5.19 3.35
N THR A 14 -9.29 5.11 2.92
CA THR A 14 -10.37 5.96 3.47
C THR A 14 -10.89 5.45 4.81
N PRO A 15 -11.62 6.26 5.61
CA PRO A 15 -12.18 5.84 6.90
C PRO A 15 -13.03 4.56 6.86
N SER A 16 -13.59 4.18 5.70
CA SER A 16 -14.31 2.91 5.54
C SER A 16 -13.41 1.66 5.49
N ALA A 17 -12.10 1.86 5.35
CA ALA A 17 -11.06 0.83 5.51
C ALA A 17 -10.47 0.81 6.93
N GLU A 18 -10.94 1.67 7.85
CA GLU A 18 -10.58 1.63 9.27
C GLU A 18 -10.88 0.23 9.82
N GLY A 19 -9.82 -0.46 10.30
CA GLY A 19 -9.86 -1.85 10.74
C GLY A 19 -9.05 -2.83 9.89
N ASN A 20 -8.66 -2.45 8.67
CA ASN A 20 -7.76 -3.26 7.83
C ASN A 20 -6.27 -3.04 8.12
N GLU A 21 -5.95 -2.09 9.00
CA GLU A 21 -4.57 -1.80 9.42
C GLU A 21 -3.96 -2.93 10.25
N THR A 22 -4.78 -3.83 10.80
CA THR A 22 -4.28 -4.99 11.52
C THR A 22 -5.04 -6.27 11.22
N PHE A 23 -4.34 -7.39 11.21
CA PHE A 23 -4.97 -8.71 11.30
C PHE A 23 -4.95 -9.18 12.75
N ASN A 24 -6.14 -9.46 13.30
CA ASN A 24 -6.38 -9.87 14.70
C ASN A 24 -5.73 -8.96 15.77
N GLY A 25 -5.37 -7.71 15.43
CA GLY A 25 -4.64 -6.79 16.31
C GLY A 25 -3.17 -7.17 16.56
N GLU A 26 -2.63 -8.18 15.86
CA GLU A 26 -1.27 -8.68 16.09
C GLU A 26 -0.32 -8.47 14.91
N VAL A 27 -0.85 -8.41 13.69
CA VAL A 27 -0.07 -8.13 12.47
C VAL A 27 -0.43 -6.73 12.00
N ASP A 28 0.57 -5.86 11.85
CA ASP A 28 0.40 -4.49 11.37
C ASP A 28 0.51 -4.44 9.84
N PHE A 29 -0.63 -4.30 9.18
CA PHE A 29 -0.73 -4.04 7.75
C PHE A 29 -0.62 -2.53 7.43
N GLY A 30 -0.82 -1.65 8.40
CA GLY A 30 -0.67 -0.19 8.26
C GLY A 30 0.71 0.18 7.74
N HIS A 31 1.77 -0.44 8.26
CA HIS A 31 3.13 -0.25 7.74
C HIS A 31 3.27 -0.60 6.24
N CYS A 32 2.62 -1.67 5.79
CA CYS A 32 2.63 -2.05 4.38
C CYS A 32 1.85 -1.07 3.52
N CYS A 33 0.76 -0.50 4.04
CA CYS A 33 -0.01 0.54 3.37
C CYS A 33 0.79 1.83 3.21
N ASP A 34 1.49 2.29 4.27
CA ASP A 34 2.37 3.46 4.19
C ASP A 34 3.49 3.27 3.15
N LEU A 35 4.05 2.05 3.07
CA LEU A 35 5.06 1.73 2.06
C LEU A 35 4.46 1.70 0.64
N HIS A 36 3.24 1.20 0.47
CA HIS A 36 2.53 1.20 -0.80
C HIS A 36 2.21 2.62 -1.28
N ASP A 37 1.75 3.49 -0.39
CA ASP A 37 1.57 4.92 -0.67
C ASP A 37 2.87 5.56 -1.12
N CYS A 38 4.00 5.26 -0.46
CA CYS A 38 5.31 5.73 -0.88
C CYS A 38 5.69 5.28 -2.31
N HIS A 39 5.30 4.06 -2.71
CA HIS A 39 5.51 3.55 -4.05
C HIS A 39 4.60 4.24 -5.07
N TYR A 40 3.32 4.46 -4.75
CA TYR A 40 2.38 5.22 -5.58
C TYR A 40 2.83 6.68 -5.77
N ASP A 41 3.43 7.28 -4.75
CA ASP A 41 3.97 8.64 -4.74
C ASP A 41 5.40 8.73 -5.33
N SER A 42 5.94 7.63 -5.85
CA SER A 42 7.25 7.62 -6.52
C SER A 42 7.07 7.78 -8.03
N CYS A 43 7.55 8.90 -8.59
CA CYS A 43 7.33 9.21 -10.00
C CYS A 43 7.88 8.12 -10.93
N ASN A 44 7.04 7.65 -11.86
CA ASN A 44 7.28 6.55 -12.80
C ASN A 44 7.51 5.17 -12.15
N PHE A 45 7.22 5.01 -10.86
CA PHE A 45 7.19 3.68 -10.25
C PHE A 45 5.90 2.97 -10.66
N GLY A 46 6.01 1.87 -11.42
CA GLY A 46 4.84 1.22 -12.02
C GLY A 46 3.86 0.65 -10.97
N LYS A 47 2.56 0.85 -11.19
CA LYS A 47 1.47 0.33 -10.33
C LYS A 47 1.61 -1.16 -10.03
N ASP A 48 1.80 -1.99 -11.05
CA ASP A 48 1.89 -3.45 -10.86
C ASP A 48 3.08 -3.85 -9.97
N ASN A 49 4.19 -3.11 -10.04
CA ASN A 49 5.32 -3.32 -9.14
C ASN A 49 4.99 -2.88 -7.71
N ALA A 50 4.26 -1.78 -7.53
CA ALA A 50 3.82 -1.31 -6.22
C ALA A 50 2.88 -2.32 -5.56
N ASP A 51 1.89 -2.80 -6.31
CA ASP A 51 0.91 -3.78 -5.82
C ASP A 51 1.57 -5.13 -5.49
N MET A 52 2.52 -5.58 -6.32
CA MET A 52 3.30 -6.79 -6.05
C MET A 52 4.12 -6.65 -4.75
N MET A 53 4.80 -5.51 -4.55
CA MET A 53 5.57 -5.27 -3.33
C MET A 53 4.67 -5.15 -2.10
N PHE A 54 3.45 -4.63 -2.26
CA PHE A 54 2.45 -4.57 -1.21
C PHE A 54 1.99 -5.96 -0.78
N GLU A 55 1.66 -6.84 -1.72
CA GLU A 55 1.33 -8.24 -1.42
C GLU A 55 2.46 -8.94 -0.66
N TYR A 56 3.71 -8.80 -1.15
CA TYR A 56 4.86 -9.38 -0.46
C TYR A 56 5.02 -8.85 0.97
N CYS A 57 4.78 -7.55 1.19
CA CYS A 57 4.83 -6.97 2.52
C CYS A 57 3.79 -7.59 3.45
N LEU A 58 2.52 -7.68 3.01
CA LEU A 58 1.42 -8.23 3.80
C LEU A 58 1.66 -9.70 4.16
N VAL A 59 2.03 -10.52 3.17
CA VAL A 59 2.31 -11.96 3.37
C VAL A 59 3.52 -12.16 4.28
N TYR A 60 4.58 -11.36 4.10
CA TYR A 60 5.74 -11.41 4.98
C TYR A 60 5.37 -11.08 6.43
N ALA A 61 4.56 -10.04 6.66
CA ALA A 61 4.12 -9.65 8.00
C ALA A 61 3.35 -10.80 8.70
N CYS A 62 2.50 -11.54 7.96
CA CYS A 62 1.85 -12.74 8.49
C CYS A 62 2.87 -13.84 8.88
N ARG A 63 3.84 -14.13 8.01
CA ARG A 63 4.85 -15.17 8.23
C ARG A 63 5.86 -14.85 9.33
N ASP A 64 6.16 -13.56 9.51
CA ASP A 64 7.02 -13.09 10.60
C ASP A 64 6.33 -13.27 11.95
N ARG A 65 5.01 -13.11 12.00
CA ARG A 65 4.23 -13.16 13.24
C ARG A 65 3.72 -14.54 13.64
N TYR A 66 3.37 -15.39 12.68
CA TYR A 66 2.72 -16.68 12.92
C TYR A 66 3.56 -17.86 12.45
N ALA A 67 3.60 -18.91 13.28
CA ALA A 67 4.11 -20.21 12.86
C ALA A 67 3.12 -20.89 11.88
N PRO A 68 3.57 -21.86 11.06
CA PRO A 68 2.67 -22.60 10.17
C PRO A 68 1.48 -23.22 10.91
N GLY A 69 0.27 -23.00 10.39
CA GLY A 69 -1.00 -23.46 10.94
C GLY A 69 -2.16 -22.55 10.55
N ASP A 70 -3.36 -22.85 11.05
CA ASP A 70 -4.62 -22.20 10.63
C ASP A 70 -4.57 -20.66 10.71
N THR A 71 -3.97 -20.10 11.76
CA THR A 71 -3.86 -18.63 11.92
C THR A 71 -2.99 -17.99 10.85
N LEU A 72 -1.90 -18.65 10.44
CA LEU A 72 -1.07 -18.17 9.33
C LEU A 72 -1.87 -18.21 8.02
N ASP A 73 -2.57 -19.31 7.76
CA ASP A 73 -3.37 -19.49 6.54
C ASP A 73 -4.48 -18.44 6.43
N GLU A 74 -5.14 -18.13 7.56
CA GLU A 74 -6.16 -17.07 7.64
C GLU A 74 -5.57 -15.68 7.41
N CYS A 75 -4.40 -15.39 7.98
CA CYS A 75 -3.70 -14.13 7.78
C CYS A 75 -3.28 -13.95 6.32
N GLU A 76 -2.65 -14.96 5.72
CA GLU A 76 -2.25 -14.92 4.31
C GLU A 76 -3.46 -14.76 3.39
N ARG A 77 -4.58 -15.44 3.67
CA ARG A 77 -5.82 -15.25 2.90
C ARG A 77 -6.35 -13.83 3.00
N ALA A 78 -6.31 -13.20 4.18
CA ALA A 78 -6.68 -11.80 4.34
C ALA A 78 -5.73 -10.88 3.56
N ALA A 79 -4.42 -11.14 3.62
CA ALA A 79 -3.40 -10.42 2.85
C ALA A 79 -3.66 -10.47 1.34
N TYR A 80 -3.91 -11.66 0.78
CA TYR A 80 -4.23 -11.81 -0.65
C TYR A 80 -5.53 -11.13 -1.05
N LEU A 81 -6.57 -11.22 -0.22
CA LEU A 81 -7.83 -10.51 -0.49
C LEU A 81 -7.61 -8.99 -0.50
N PHE A 82 -6.78 -8.50 0.40
CA PHE A 82 -6.49 -7.07 0.47
C PHE A 82 -5.63 -6.60 -0.72
N SER A 83 -4.59 -7.36 -1.10
CA SER A 83 -3.79 -7.05 -2.28
C SER A 83 -4.62 -7.08 -3.56
N ASP A 84 -5.55 -8.04 -3.71
CA ASP A 84 -6.44 -8.13 -4.88
C ASP A 84 -7.40 -6.94 -4.98
N LEU A 85 -7.92 -6.44 -3.86
CA LEU A 85 -8.72 -5.22 -3.81
C LEU A 85 -7.91 -4.00 -4.26
N VAL A 86 -6.68 -3.84 -3.77
CA VAL A 86 -5.79 -2.74 -4.18
C VAL A 86 -5.44 -2.86 -5.66
N HIS A 87 -5.12 -4.05 -6.13
CA HIS A 87 -4.81 -4.29 -7.54
C HIS A 87 -5.98 -3.93 -8.45
N SER A 88 -7.18 -4.41 -8.11
CA SER A 88 -8.40 -4.23 -8.89
C SER A 88 -8.95 -2.80 -8.87
N TYR A 89 -8.83 -2.09 -7.73
CA TYR A 89 -9.51 -0.80 -7.53
C TYR A 89 -8.56 0.39 -7.33
N GLY A 90 -7.25 0.16 -7.16
CA GLY A 90 -6.27 1.20 -6.85
C GLY A 90 -5.85 2.10 -8.03
N GLY A 91 -6.35 1.86 -9.24
CA GLY A 91 -5.92 2.58 -10.44
C GLY A 91 -6.17 4.09 -10.40
N TYR A 92 -7.30 4.52 -9.83
CA TYR A 92 -7.59 5.95 -9.68
C TYR A 92 -6.61 6.62 -8.70
N ALA A 93 -6.38 6.01 -7.53
CA ALA A 93 -5.45 6.53 -6.53
C ALA A 93 -4.02 6.63 -7.07
N TYR A 94 -3.56 5.59 -7.77
CA TYR A 94 -2.25 5.59 -8.44
C TYR A 94 -2.09 6.78 -9.40
N ASN A 95 -3.09 7.01 -10.27
CA ASN A 95 -3.01 8.10 -11.24
C ASN A 95 -2.94 9.48 -10.55
N VAL A 96 -3.73 9.69 -9.50
CA VAL A 96 -3.71 10.93 -8.72
C VAL A 96 -2.34 11.14 -8.06
N SER A 97 -1.76 10.09 -7.45
CA SER A 97 -0.40 10.15 -6.88
C SER A 97 0.67 10.46 -7.94
N GLN A 98 0.57 9.87 -9.13
CA GLN A 98 1.52 10.13 -10.22
C GLN A 98 1.40 11.56 -10.77
N GLU A 99 0.21 12.12 -10.89
CA GLU A 99 -0.01 13.50 -11.33
C GLU A 99 0.64 14.53 -10.39
N THR A 100 0.64 14.25 -9.08
CA THR A 100 1.23 15.14 -8.06
C THR A 100 2.73 14.90 -7.88
N SER A 101 3.19 13.67 -8.06
CA SER A 101 4.61 13.28 -7.86
C SER A 101 5.46 13.54 -9.10
N CYS A 102 4.89 13.43 -10.29
CA CYS A 102 5.54 13.67 -11.57
C CYS A 102 5.27 15.08 -12.10
N ILE A 103 5.53 16.11 -11.30
CA ILE A 103 5.41 17.50 -11.75
C ILE A 103 6.43 17.73 -12.87
N PRO A 104 5.98 17.95 -14.13
CA PRO A 104 6.90 18.28 -15.20
C PRO A 104 7.53 19.63 -14.87
N CYS A 105 8.85 19.78 -15.07
CA CYS A 105 9.44 21.11 -15.11
C CYS A 105 8.76 21.87 -16.26
N SER A 106 7.77 22.71 -15.96
CA SER A 106 7.20 23.62 -16.94
C SER A 106 8.35 24.47 -17.47
N LYS A 107 8.53 24.47 -18.79
CA LYS A 107 9.50 25.34 -19.46
C LYS A 107 9.12 26.79 -19.13
N THR A 108 9.88 27.41 -18.23
CA THR A 108 9.96 28.87 -18.10
C THR A 108 10.60 29.49 -19.33
#